data_AF-A0A8T3A5Y2-F1
#
_entry.id   AF-A0A8T3A5Y2-F1
#
_cell.length_a   1.000
_cell.length_b   1.000
_cell.length_c   1.000
_cell.angle_alpha   90.00
_cell.angle_beta   90.00
_cell.angle_gamma   90.00
#
_symmetry.space_group_name_H-M   'P 1'
#
loop_
_entity.id
_entity.type
_entity.pdbx_description
1 polymer ?
#
loop_
_entity_poly.entity_id
_entity_poly.type
_entity_poly.pdbx_seq_one_letter_code
_entity_poly.pdbx_strand_id
1 'polypeptide(L)'
;MPPAPGLLPSFSTACSSPSPLLYSKDKKPRSFHAAPNPTSLSRRVYALLILSAFFLAAGLGGIAFTAASLRRPPRTVTVFRCGRAEDSLRTYRSKVLGEEGLTARPKILGFVGVQTGFSSQDRRAALRNTWFPASTEGLLSLEQSTGLAFRFVIGRTKDSKKMADLKKEEENYHDFMFIDIEEEYAKLPYKTLAFFKAAFKLFDAEFYVKADDDIYLRPDRAHRRTYIGCMKKGPIITNPKLKWFESSGHLLGNEYFLHAYGPIYALSAEVVASLAEARNDSLRMFDNEDVTIGSWMLAMNVNHEDNRAICDPKCTPNSIAIWDLPRCSGLCNPVDRMKELHNISMCSQSPTLPSEEDI
;
A
#
# COMPACT_ATOMS: atom_id res chain seq x y z
N MET A 1 -28.97 -47.40 -28.62
CA MET A 1 -30.20 -47.71 -27.87
C MET A 1 -29.90 -47.56 -26.38
N PRO A 2 -30.48 -46.56 -25.71
CA PRO A 2 -30.38 -46.39 -24.26
C PRO A 2 -31.54 -47.10 -23.54
N PRO A 3 -31.39 -47.57 -22.28
CA PRO A 3 -32.54 -47.82 -21.43
C PRO A 3 -32.85 -46.62 -20.53
N ALA A 4 -34.14 -46.54 -20.23
CA ALA A 4 -34.93 -45.43 -19.72
C ALA A 4 -34.80 -45.21 -18.19
N PRO A 5 -35.36 -44.09 -17.66
CA PRO A 5 -35.24 -43.68 -16.26
C PRO A 5 -36.32 -44.32 -15.37
N GLY A 6 -35.91 -44.72 -14.15
CA GLY A 6 -36.76 -45.26 -13.10
C GLY A 6 -37.59 -44.19 -12.39
N LEU A 7 -38.87 -44.51 -12.19
CA LEU A 7 -39.91 -43.72 -11.54
C LEU A 7 -39.70 -43.54 -10.04
N LEU A 8 -40.08 -42.35 -9.55
CA LEU A 8 -40.32 -41.99 -8.15
C LEU A 8 -41.56 -42.72 -7.60
N PRO A 9 -41.57 -43.19 -6.33
CA PRO A 9 -42.79 -43.61 -5.67
C PRO A 9 -43.48 -42.45 -4.93
N SER A 10 -44.79 -42.45 -5.08
CA SER A 10 -45.82 -41.62 -4.46
C SER A 10 -45.96 -41.84 -2.95
N PHE A 11 -46.08 -40.74 -2.20
CA PHE A 11 -46.51 -40.75 -0.80
C PHE A 11 -48.01 -41.03 -0.71
N SER A 12 -48.40 -42.05 0.05
CA SER A 12 -49.77 -42.28 0.49
C SER A 12 -49.82 -42.27 2.01
N THR A 13 -50.57 -41.30 2.52
CA THR A 13 -50.96 -41.12 3.91
C THR A 13 -52.07 -42.09 4.28
N ALA A 14 -51.88 -42.87 5.34
CA ALA A 14 -52.95 -43.61 6.01
C ALA A 14 -52.82 -43.41 7.53
N CYS A 15 -53.72 -42.58 8.08
CA CYS A 15 -53.95 -42.41 9.50
C CYS A 15 -54.68 -43.64 10.06
N SER A 16 -54.12 -44.23 11.11
CA SER A 16 -54.78 -45.25 11.93
C SER A 16 -55.58 -44.62 13.08
N SER A 17 -56.80 -45.09 13.24
CA SER A 17 -57.83 -44.70 14.21
C SER A 17 -57.52 -45.17 15.65
N PRO A 18 -58.03 -44.48 16.69
CA PRO A 18 -58.26 -45.09 18.00
C PRO A 18 -59.76 -45.39 18.24
N SER A 19 -60.03 -46.53 18.88
CA SER A 19 -61.38 -46.96 19.32
C SER A 19 -61.74 -46.42 20.72
N PRO A 20 -63.04 -46.41 21.09
CA PRO A 20 -63.63 -45.49 22.07
C PRO A 20 -63.92 -46.13 23.44
N LEU A 21 -64.42 -45.29 24.38
CA LEU A 21 -65.24 -45.51 25.60
C LEU A 21 -64.72 -44.53 26.69
N LEU A 22 -65.49 -43.79 27.50
CA LEU A 22 -66.88 -43.89 27.93
C LEU A 22 -67.34 -42.53 28.52
N TYR A 23 -68.51 -42.07 28.08
CA TYR A 23 -69.56 -41.27 28.76
C TYR A 23 -69.24 -40.39 30.00
N SER A 24 -69.55 -39.08 29.89
CA SER A 24 -70.48 -38.43 30.83
C SER A 24 -71.08 -37.14 30.23
N LYS A 25 -72.41 -37.09 30.22
CA LYS A 25 -73.22 -35.93 29.83
C LYS A 25 -73.15 -34.89 30.93
N ASP A 26 -72.91 -33.62 30.59
CA ASP A 26 -73.61 -32.56 31.30
C ASP A 26 -73.90 -31.32 30.46
N LYS A 27 -75.03 -30.72 30.84
CA LYS A 27 -75.96 -29.90 30.04
C LYS A 27 -75.41 -28.52 29.65
N LYS A 28 -75.79 -28.07 28.45
CA LYS A 28 -75.80 -26.65 28.04
C LYS A 28 -76.70 -25.83 28.98
N PRO A 29 -76.26 -24.63 29.39
CA PRO A 29 -77.16 -23.50 29.56
C PRO A 29 -76.91 -22.43 28.48
N ARG A 30 -77.93 -21.61 28.32
CA ARG A 30 -78.22 -20.66 27.24
C ARG A 30 -77.17 -19.55 27.10
N SER A 31 -77.06 -19.02 25.89
CA SER A 31 -76.33 -17.77 25.64
C SER A 31 -77.02 -16.62 26.37
N PHE A 32 -76.22 -15.82 27.06
CA PHE A 32 -76.56 -14.46 27.43
C PHE A 32 -75.47 -13.59 26.82
N HIS A 33 -75.85 -12.68 25.92
CA HIS A 33 -74.97 -11.61 25.49
C HIS A 33 -74.70 -10.69 26.69
N ALA A 34 -73.53 -10.84 27.31
CA ALA A 34 -73.04 -9.91 28.31
C ALA A 34 -72.49 -8.65 27.62
N ALA A 35 -72.91 -7.49 28.11
CA ALA A 35 -72.37 -6.19 27.72
C ALA A 35 -70.83 -6.14 27.92
N PRO A 36 -70.10 -5.32 27.15
CA PRO A 36 -68.64 -5.30 27.22
C PRO A 36 -68.17 -4.87 28.62
N ASN A 37 -67.37 -5.72 29.26
CA ASN A 37 -66.76 -5.47 30.57
C ASN A 37 -65.81 -4.25 30.52
N PRO A 38 -65.93 -3.28 31.44
CA PRO A 38 -65.10 -2.06 31.48
C PRO A 38 -63.60 -2.33 31.75
N THR A 39 -63.24 -3.55 32.16
CA THR A 39 -61.85 -3.98 32.40
C THR A 39 -61.05 -4.26 31.12
N SER A 40 -61.73 -4.52 29.99
CA SER A 40 -61.11 -4.74 28.67
C SER A 40 -60.52 -3.46 28.07
N LEU A 41 -61.21 -2.32 28.28
CA LEU A 41 -60.79 -1.03 27.77
C LEU A 41 -59.51 -0.55 28.47
N SER A 42 -59.43 -0.73 29.79
CA SER A 42 -58.25 -0.42 30.59
C SER A 42 -57.01 -1.22 30.12
N ARG A 43 -57.13 -2.53 29.91
CA ARG A 43 -56.01 -3.37 29.48
C ARG A 43 -55.50 -3.00 28.07
N ARG A 44 -56.39 -2.60 27.16
CA ARG A 44 -56.01 -2.08 25.82
C ARG A 44 -55.31 -0.72 25.90
N VAL A 45 -55.77 0.16 26.79
CA VAL A 45 -55.11 1.46 27.03
C VAL A 45 -53.71 1.26 27.61
N TYR A 46 -53.53 0.36 28.59
CA TYR A 46 -52.20 0.03 29.10
C TYR A 46 -51.28 -0.58 28.03
N ALA A 47 -51.78 -1.47 27.18
CA ALA A 47 -51.01 -2.04 26.08
C ALA A 47 -50.58 -0.97 25.06
N LEU A 48 -51.47 -0.03 24.72
CA LEU A 48 -51.16 1.10 23.84
C LEU A 48 -50.15 2.06 24.48
N LEU A 49 -50.24 2.32 25.79
CA LEU A 49 -49.27 3.14 26.51
C LEU A 49 -47.89 2.49 26.54
N ILE A 50 -47.80 1.19 26.83
CA ILE A 50 -46.53 0.45 26.80
C ILE A 50 -45.93 0.45 25.39
N LEU A 51 -46.75 0.23 24.37
CA LEU A 51 -46.31 0.25 22.98
C LEU A 51 -45.83 1.65 22.57
N SER A 52 -46.54 2.70 22.99
CA SER A 52 -46.14 4.09 22.74
C SER A 52 -44.82 4.46 23.45
N ALA A 53 -44.63 4.01 24.70
CA ALA A 53 -43.39 4.18 25.43
C ALA A 53 -42.22 3.44 24.78
N PHE A 54 -42.45 2.22 24.26
CA PHE A 54 -41.44 1.46 23.52
C PHE A 54 -41.01 2.20 22.25
N PHE A 55 -41.96 2.71 21.45
CA PHE A 55 -41.64 3.48 20.25
C PHE A 55 -40.94 4.80 20.58
N LEU A 56 -41.32 5.46 21.67
CA LEU A 56 -40.65 6.68 22.13
C LEU A 56 -39.20 6.38 22.55
N ALA A 57 -38.97 5.29 23.30
CA ALA A 57 -37.63 4.87 23.69
C ALA A 57 -36.77 4.46 22.49
N ALA A 58 -37.35 3.74 21.51
CA ALA A 58 -36.66 3.39 20.26
C ALA A 58 -36.32 4.64 19.43
N GLY A 59 -37.24 5.61 19.36
CA GLY A 59 -37.03 6.89 18.68
C GLY A 59 -35.92 7.71 19.35
N LEU A 60 -35.94 7.84 20.67
CA LEU A 60 -34.90 8.52 21.44
C LEU A 60 -33.55 7.80 21.32
N GLY A 61 -33.54 6.47 21.33
CA GLY A 61 -32.35 5.65 21.08
C GLY A 61 -31.78 5.87 19.67
N GLY A 62 -32.64 5.96 18.67
CA GLY A 62 -32.26 6.29 17.29
C GLY A 62 -31.66 7.70 17.16
N ILE A 63 -32.25 8.69 17.81
CA ILE A 63 -31.74 10.07 17.85
C ILE A 63 -30.39 10.14 18.58
N ALA A 64 -30.25 9.45 19.72
CA ALA A 64 -28.99 9.39 20.44
C ALA A 64 -27.90 8.69 19.61
N PHE A 65 -28.26 7.62 18.89
CA PHE A 65 -27.34 6.91 18.00
C PHE A 65 -26.91 7.76 16.79
N THR A 66 -27.82 8.50 16.17
CA THR A 66 -27.48 9.42 15.07
C THR A 66 -26.65 10.60 15.56
N ALA A 67 -26.98 11.20 16.71
CA ALA A 67 -26.17 12.25 17.33
C ALA A 67 -24.76 11.75 17.69
N ALA A 68 -24.64 10.53 18.24
CA ALA A 68 -23.35 9.91 18.53
C ALA A 68 -22.57 9.60 17.25
N SER A 69 -23.24 9.18 16.18
CA SER A 69 -22.63 8.90 14.87
C SER A 69 -22.16 10.17 14.17
N LEU A 70 -22.87 11.29 14.31
CA LEU A 70 -22.48 12.60 13.78
C LEU A 70 -21.37 13.27 14.61
N ARG A 71 -21.27 12.94 15.91
CA ARG A 71 -20.17 13.38 16.78
C ARG A 71 -18.89 12.56 16.60
N ARG A 72 -18.96 11.40 15.95
CA ARG A 72 -17.72 10.70 15.58
C ARG A 72 -16.97 11.62 14.62
N PRO A 73 -15.69 11.91 14.88
CA PRO A 73 -14.89 12.60 13.89
C PRO A 73 -15.02 11.82 12.59
N PRO A 74 -15.21 12.50 11.43
CA PRO A 74 -15.22 11.80 10.15
C PRO A 74 -13.98 10.92 10.14
N ARG A 75 -14.15 9.62 9.83
CA ARG A 75 -13.01 8.80 9.43
C ARG A 75 -12.33 9.64 8.37
N THR A 76 -11.12 10.12 8.64
CA THR A 76 -10.28 10.76 7.64
C THR A 76 -9.99 9.68 6.63
N VAL A 77 -10.89 9.53 5.66
CA VAL A 77 -10.58 8.89 4.40
C VAL A 77 -9.48 9.77 3.85
N THR A 78 -8.24 9.28 3.93
CA THR A 78 -7.13 9.88 3.21
C THR A 78 -7.48 9.70 1.74
N VAL A 79 -8.21 10.66 1.20
CA VAL A 79 -8.49 10.75 -0.23
C VAL A 79 -7.14 10.90 -0.89
N PHE A 80 -6.64 9.80 -1.44
CA PHE A 80 -5.47 9.83 -2.29
C PHE A 80 -5.86 10.51 -3.60
N ARG A 81 -5.85 11.84 -3.62
CA ARG A 81 -5.55 12.54 -4.86
C ARG A 81 -4.06 12.32 -5.05
N CYS A 82 -3.64 11.82 -6.22
CA CYS A 82 -2.34 12.26 -6.71
C CYS A 82 -2.41 13.79 -6.67
N GLY A 83 -1.82 14.41 -5.64
CA GLY A 83 -1.68 15.85 -5.62
C GLY A 83 -0.76 16.27 -6.76
N ARG A 84 -0.20 17.47 -6.65
CA ARG A 84 0.79 17.92 -7.62
C ARG A 84 2.06 17.08 -7.40
N ALA A 85 2.28 16.10 -8.27
CA ALA A 85 3.58 15.42 -8.39
C ALA A 85 4.43 16.22 -9.39
N GLU A 86 5.68 16.46 -9.04
CA GLU A 86 6.59 17.29 -9.84
C GLU A 86 7.95 16.59 -9.97
N ASP A 87 8.43 16.51 -11.21
CA ASP A 87 9.81 16.15 -11.53
C ASP A 87 10.60 17.44 -11.68
N SER A 88 11.51 17.71 -10.73
CA SER A 88 12.18 19.00 -10.65
C SER A 88 13.20 19.21 -11.78
N LEU A 89 13.87 18.14 -12.24
CA LEU A 89 14.75 18.19 -13.40
C LEU A 89 14.00 18.63 -14.66
N ARG A 90 12.81 18.06 -14.88
CA ARG A 90 11.95 18.42 -16.02
C ARG A 90 11.42 19.84 -15.91
N THR A 91 11.02 20.29 -14.72
CA THR A 91 10.61 21.69 -14.49
C THR A 91 11.77 22.64 -14.81
N TYR A 92 12.98 22.32 -14.35
CA TYR A 92 14.19 23.10 -14.64
C TYR A 92 14.47 23.19 -16.15
N ARG A 93 14.49 22.04 -16.84
CA ARG A 93 14.72 21.97 -18.29
C ARG A 93 13.69 22.76 -19.10
N SER A 94 12.41 22.63 -18.76
CA SER A 94 11.35 23.37 -19.47
C SER A 94 11.52 24.89 -19.33
N LYS A 95 11.92 25.38 -18.15
CA LYS A 95 12.21 26.80 -17.91
C LYS A 95 13.45 27.31 -18.64
N VAL A 96 14.52 26.51 -18.69
CA VAL A 96 15.82 26.93 -19.24
C VAL A 96 15.89 26.76 -20.76
N LEU A 97 15.38 25.64 -21.28
CA LEU A 97 15.52 25.26 -22.69
C LEU A 97 14.33 25.70 -23.55
N GLY A 98 13.28 26.29 -22.95
CA GLY A 98 12.09 26.70 -23.69
C GLY A 98 11.32 25.51 -24.29
N GLU A 99 11.51 24.30 -23.75
CA GLU A 99 10.72 23.12 -24.09
C GLU A 99 9.31 23.28 -23.48
N GLU A 100 8.50 24.16 -24.08
CA GLU A 100 7.07 24.24 -23.81
C GLU A 100 6.37 23.01 -24.39
N GLY A 101 5.58 22.33 -23.57
CA GLY A 101 4.60 21.36 -24.09
C GLY A 101 5.03 19.88 -24.09
N LEU A 102 5.95 19.44 -23.23
CA LEU A 102 6.08 18.01 -22.95
C LEU A 102 4.83 17.55 -22.17
N THR A 103 3.73 17.28 -22.86
CA THR A 103 2.54 16.60 -22.27
C THR A 103 2.72 15.09 -22.25
N ALA A 104 3.59 14.56 -23.11
CA ALA A 104 3.97 13.17 -23.14
C ALA A 104 4.89 12.81 -21.96
N ARG A 105 4.72 11.59 -21.43
CA ARG A 105 5.65 11.00 -20.47
C ARG A 105 6.91 10.56 -21.23
N PRO A 106 8.13 10.95 -20.82
CA PRO A 106 9.36 10.46 -21.45
C PRO A 106 9.44 8.94 -21.35
N LYS A 107 9.81 8.32 -22.46
CA LYS A 107 10.01 6.86 -22.55
C LYS A 107 11.43 6.52 -22.11
N ILE A 108 11.54 5.64 -21.12
CA ILE A 108 12.80 5.21 -20.51
C ILE A 108 12.76 3.69 -20.25
N LEU A 109 13.91 3.07 -19.99
CA LEU A 109 13.97 1.65 -19.63
C LEU A 109 13.34 1.42 -18.25
N GLY A 110 13.71 2.23 -17.25
CA GLY A 110 13.27 2.07 -15.88
C GLY A 110 13.34 3.37 -15.08
N PHE A 111 12.50 3.51 -14.06
CA PHE A 111 12.55 4.65 -13.14
C PHE A 111 13.01 4.20 -11.74
N VAL A 112 14.03 4.83 -11.17
CA VAL A 112 14.53 4.58 -9.81
C VAL A 112 14.16 5.74 -8.89
N GLY A 113 13.24 5.48 -7.97
CA GLY A 113 12.83 6.41 -6.93
C GLY A 113 13.52 6.12 -5.60
N VAL A 114 14.48 6.96 -5.23
CA VAL A 114 15.20 6.88 -3.95
C VAL A 114 14.38 7.56 -2.87
N GLN A 115 13.71 6.79 -2.02
CA GLN A 115 12.88 7.27 -0.91
C GLN A 115 13.76 7.91 0.15
N THR A 116 13.55 9.21 0.38
CA THR A 116 14.34 10.00 1.34
C THR A 116 13.45 10.87 2.22
N GLY A 117 14.00 11.44 3.29
CA GLY A 117 13.26 12.32 4.20
C GLY A 117 14.04 13.57 4.62
N PHE A 118 13.40 14.42 5.41
CA PHE A 118 13.99 15.68 5.86
C PHE A 118 15.20 15.52 6.79
N SER A 119 15.37 14.37 7.43
CA SER A 119 16.53 14.04 8.27
C SER A 119 17.69 13.40 7.50
N SER A 120 17.55 13.19 6.20
CA SER A 120 18.49 12.40 5.39
C SER A 120 19.39 13.24 4.48
N GLN A 121 19.60 14.53 4.80
CA GLN A 121 20.43 15.42 3.97
C GLN A 121 21.86 14.86 3.77
N ASP A 122 22.49 14.37 4.84
CA ASP A 122 23.83 13.79 4.77
C ASP A 122 23.88 12.51 3.93
N ARG A 123 22.80 11.72 3.93
CA ARG A 123 22.68 10.53 3.09
C ARG A 123 22.55 10.91 1.61
N ARG A 124 21.70 11.89 1.29
CA ARG A 124 21.62 12.43 -0.08
C ARG A 124 22.96 12.99 -0.55
N ALA A 125 23.67 13.72 0.31
CA ALA A 125 25.01 14.19 -0.01
C ALA A 125 26.00 13.03 -0.24
N ALA A 126 25.95 11.96 0.54
CA ALA A 126 26.78 10.77 0.34
C ALA A 126 26.47 10.05 -1.00
N LEU A 127 25.18 9.91 -1.33
CA LEU A 127 24.71 9.38 -2.60
C LEU A 127 25.20 10.23 -3.79
N ARG A 128 25.11 11.55 -3.65
CA ARG A 128 25.63 12.55 -4.61
C ARG A 128 27.12 12.48 -4.88
N ASN A 129 27.88 12.11 -3.86
CA ASN A 129 29.32 11.91 -3.94
C ASN A 129 29.71 10.48 -4.35
N THR A 130 28.75 9.62 -4.69
CA THR A 130 29.01 8.22 -5.04
C THR A 130 28.26 7.80 -6.32
N TRP A 131 27.11 7.14 -6.20
CA TRP A 131 26.45 6.49 -7.34
C TRP A 131 25.28 7.28 -7.94
N PHE A 132 24.86 8.40 -7.33
CA PHE A 132 23.78 9.25 -7.84
C PHE A 132 24.32 10.66 -8.10
N PRO A 133 24.87 10.98 -9.29
CA PRO A 133 25.62 12.21 -9.55
C PRO A 133 24.93 13.51 -9.11
N ALA A 134 25.71 14.41 -8.52
CA ALA A 134 25.23 15.70 -8.02
C ALA A 134 24.92 16.72 -9.12
N SER A 135 25.71 16.74 -10.20
CA SER A 135 25.52 17.72 -11.29
C SER A 135 24.40 17.28 -12.23
N THR A 136 23.66 18.25 -12.75
CA THR A 136 22.64 18.01 -13.77
C THR A 136 23.19 17.26 -14.97
N GLU A 137 24.38 17.63 -15.44
CA GLU A 137 25.06 16.98 -16.58
C GLU A 137 25.47 15.55 -16.24
N GLY A 138 25.99 15.31 -15.04
CA GLY A 138 26.37 13.99 -14.56
C GLY A 138 25.15 13.07 -14.42
N LEU A 139 24.05 13.59 -13.89
CA LEU A 139 22.78 12.88 -13.78
C LEU A 139 22.26 12.52 -15.18
N LEU A 140 22.18 13.47 -16.10
CA LEU A 140 21.73 13.22 -17.47
C LEU A 140 22.61 12.19 -18.21
N SER A 141 23.93 12.25 -18.01
CA SER A 141 24.89 11.27 -18.56
C SER A 141 24.63 9.86 -18.01
N LEU A 142 24.39 9.73 -16.70
CA LEU A 142 23.99 8.47 -16.08
C LEU A 142 22.66 7.96 -16.66
N GLU A 143 21.66 8.84 -16.80
CA GLU A 143 20.36 8.46 -17.33
C GLU A 143 20.43 8.00 -18.78
N GLN A 144 21.24 8.68 -19.60
CA GLN A 144 21.43 8.34 -21.00
C GLN A 144 22.19 7.03 -21.19
N SER A 145 23.24 6.79 -20.41
CA SER A 145 24.07 5.58 -20.51
C SER A 145 23.37 4.32 -20.00
N THR A 146 22.51 4.45 -18.98
CA THR A 146 21.78 3.32 -18.39
C THR A 146 20.38 3.13 -18.98
N GLY A 147 19.81 4.18 -19.58
CA GLY A 147 18.41 4.25 -19.96
C GLY A 147 17.46 4.41 -18.78
N LEU A 148 17.97 4.64 -17.56
CA LEU A 148 17.18 4.72 -16.33
C LEU A 148 17.09 6.16 -15.84
N ALA A 149 15.93 6.56 -15.31
CA ALA A 149 15.81 7.86 -14.64
C ALA A 149 15.96 7.72 -13.13
N PHE A 150 16.61 8.68 -12.45
CA PHE A 150 16.87 8.64 -11.01
C PHE A 150 16.36 9.90 -10.31
N ARG A 151 15.54 9.77 -9.27
CA ARG A 151 15.11 10.92 -8.45
C ARG A 151 15.09 10.59 -6.97
N PHE A 152 15.40 11.59 -6.14
CA PHE A 152 15.05 11.58 -4.73
C PHE A 152 13.55 11.83 -4.56
N VAL A 153 12.84 10.85 -4.00
CA VAL A 153 11.40 10.94 -3.78
C VAL A 153 11.13 11.45 -2.37
N ILE A 154 10.51 12.63 -2.28
CA ILE A 154 10.23 13.28 -1.01
C ILE A 154 8.84 13.93 -1.00
N GLY A 155 8.18 13.80 0.14
CA GLY A 155 6.93 14.46 0.46
C GLY A 155 7.12 15.88 1.00
N ARG A 156 6.13 16.34 1.76
CA ARG A 156 6.10 17.63 2.44
C ARG A 156 6.13 17.50 3.95
N THR A 157 6.51 18.57 4.63
CA THR A 157 6.39 18.71 6.08
C THR A 157 5.69 20.03 6.44
N LYS A 158 5.10 20.09 7.62
CA LYS A 158 4.54 21.34 8.18
C LYS A 158 5.62 22.29 8.70
N ASP A 159 6.85 21.79 8.90
CA ASP A 159 7.99 22.57 9.34
C ASP A 159 8.50 23.46 8.20
N SER A 160 8.24 24.76 8.29
CA SER A 160 8.60 25.73 7.26
C SER A 160 10.10 25.88 7.07
N LYS A 161 10.90 25.69 8.13
CA LYS A 161 12.37 25.76 8.04
C LYS A 161 12.90 24.57 7.23
N LYS A 162 12.46 23.36 7.56
CA LYS A 162 12.83 22.15 6.80
C LYS A 162 12.42 22.25 5.33
N MET A 163 11.24 22.79 5.04
CA MET A 163 10.81 23.05 3.67
C MET A 163 11.68 24.10 2.96
N ALA A 164 12.11 25.15 3.65
CA ALA A 164 12.98 26.18 3.09
C ALA A 164 14.39 25.64 2.79
N ASP A 165 14.95 24.83 3.68
CA ASP A 165 16.25 24.20 3.48
C ASP A 165 16.21 23.18 2.34
N LEU A 166 15.12 22.40 2.20
CA LEU A 166 14.92 21.51 1.06
C LEU A 166 14.81 22.28 -0.27
N LYS A 167 14.14 23.44 -0.29
CA LYS A 167 14.06 24.28 -1.50
C LYS A 167 15.42 24.78 -1.95
N LYS A 168 16.28 25.22 -1.01
CA LYS A 168 17.66 25.61 -1.31
C LYS A 168 18.46 24.43 -1.88
N GLU A 169 18.27 23.24 -1.33
CA GLU A 169 18.92 22.03 -1.85
C GLU A 169 18.45 21.75 -3.29
N GLU A 170 17.14 21.76 -3.52
CA GLU A 170 16.55 21.57 -4.85
C GLU A 170 17.04 22.61 -5.88
N GLU A 171 17.16 23.89 -5.49
CA GLU A 171 17.71 24.96 -6.36
C GLU A 171 19.14 24.69 -6.83
N ASN A 172 19.91 23.85 -6.13
CA ASN A 172 21.29 23.51 -6.50
C ASN A 172 21.39 22.24 -7.36
N TYR A 173 20.50 21.26 -7.18
CA TYR A 173 20.70 19.90 -7.71
C TYR A 173 19.63 19.43 -8.70
N HIS A 174 18.39 19.93 -8.62
CA HIS A 174 17.30 19.58 -9.53
C HIS A 174 17.05 18.07 -9.71
N ASP A 175 17.23 17.28 -8.65
CA ASP A 175 17.23 15.81 -8.68
C ASP A 175 16.07 15.18 -7.88
N PHE A 176 15.02 15.95 -7.57
CA PHE A 176 13.89 15.51 -6.77
C PHE A 176 12.64 15.17 -7.59
N MET A 177 11.87 14.21 -7.08
CA MET A 177 10.46 14.01 -7.37
C MET A 177 9.67 14.38 -6.12
N PHE A 178 8.93 15.50 -6.20
CA PHE A 178 8.03 15.91 -5.13
C PHE A 178 6.70 15.19 -5.23
N ILE A 179 6.22 14.65 -4.12
CA ILE A 179 4.91 14.00 -4.01
C ILE A 179 4.07 14.64 -2.90
N ASP A 180 2.76 14.73 -3.09
CA ASP A 180 1.86 15.38 -2.13
C ASP A 180 1.45 14.44 -1.00
N ILE A 181 2.41 14.13 -0.12
CA ILE A 181 2.18 13.37 1.11
C ILE A 181 2.96 13.99 2.26
N GLU A 182 2.37 13.99 3.46
CA GLU A 182 3.09 14.41 4.67
C GLU A 182 4.08 13.33 5.10
N GLU A 183 5.36 13.68 5.23
CA GLU A 183 6.45 12.77 5.59
C GLU A 183 6.36 12.32 7.05
N GLU A 184 6.04 11.03 7.24
CA GLU A 184 6.06 10.34 8.54
C GLU A 184 6.40 8.87 8.32
N TYR A 185 7.18 8.26 9.23
CA TYR A 185 7.57 6.84 9.10
C TYR A 185 6.35 5.90 9.06
N ALA A 186 5.32 6.17 9.87
CA ALA A 186 4.08 5.38 9.87
C ALA A 186 3.28 5.50 8.55
N LYS A 187 3.62 6.46 7.68
CA LYS A 187 2.97 6.70 6.39
C LYS A 187 3.77 6.14 5.21
N LEU A 188 4.84 5.38 5.45
CA LEU A 188 5.64 4.75 4.39
C LEU A 188 4.81 3.96 3.36
N PRO A 189 3.84 3.10 3.73
CA PRO A 189 3.00 2.41 2.75
C PRO A 189 2.25 3.37 1.81
N TYR A 190 1.75 4.48 2.37
CA TYR A 190 1.07 5.52 1.60
C TYR A 190 2.04 6.32 0.73
N LYS A 191 3.24 6.60 1.22
CA LYS A 191 4.31 7.25 0.45
C LYS A 191 4.70 6.40 -0.75
N THR A 192 4.88 5.11 -0.55
CA THR A 192 5.20 4.16 -1.63
C THR A 192 4.10 4.10 -2.68
N LEU A 193 2.81 4.01 -2.27
CA LEU A 193 1.72 4.10 -3.24
C LEU A 193 1.77 5.43 -4.00
N ALA A 194 1.96 6.55 -3.28
CA ALA A 194 2.03 7.86 -3.88
C ALA A 194 3.14 7.98 -4.92
N PHE A 195 4.31 7.45 -4.58
CA PHE A 195 5.46 7.34 -5.44
C PHE A 195 5.12 6.59 -6.73
N PHE A 196 4.62 5.36 -6.66
CA PHE A 196 4.32 4.57 -7.86
C PHE A 196 3.27 5.25 -8.76
N LYS A 197 2.23 5.84 -8.16
CA LYS A 197 1.23 6.60 -8.91
C LYS A 197 1.83 7.84 -9.58
N ALA A 198 2.70 8.57 -8.88
CA ALA A 198 3.39 9.75 -9.41
C ALA A 198 4.38 9.39 -10.52
N ALA A 199 5.22 8.38 -10.32
CA ALA A 199 6.19 7.92 -11.29
C ALA A 199 5.51 7.43 -12.57
N PHE A 200 4.42 6.66 -12.46
CA PHE A 200 3.63 6.24 -13.61
C PHE A 200 3.02 7.42 -14.37
N LYS A 201 2.58 8.45 -13.66
CA LYS A 201 2.02 9.65 -14.30
C LYS A 201 3.10 10.48 -15.00
N LEU A 202 4.32 10.49 -14.48
CA LEU A 202 5.40 11.35 -14.96
C LEU A 202 6.26 10.69 -16.03
N PHE A 203 6.44 9.37 -16.01
CA PHE A 203 7.36 8.60 -16.85
C PHE A 203 6.67 7.41 -17.53
N ASP A 204 7.14 7.04 -18.72
CA ASP A 204 6.74 5.82 -19.41
C ASP A 204 7.91 4.83 -19.38
N ALA A 205 8.01 4.07 -18.28
CA ALA A 205 9.09 3.12 -18.02
C ALA A 205 8.62 1.66 -18.13
N GLU A 206 9.53 0.72 -18.44
CA GLU A 206 9.22 -0.73 -18.44
C GLU A 206 9.13 -1.32 -17.04
N PHE A 207 9.83 -0.72 -16.07
CA PHE A 207 9.76 -1.04 -14.66
C PHE A 207 10.05 0.17 -13.77
N TYR A 208 9.64 0.09 -12.52
CA TYR A 208 9.80 1.15 -11.52
C TYR A 208 10.40 0.53 -10.26
N VAL A 209 11.49 1.13 -9.78
CA VAL A 209 12.27 0.67 -8.63
C VAL A 209 12.02 1.62 -7.48
N LYS A 210 11.64 1.06 -6.33
CA LYS A 210 11.74 1.74 -5.05
C LYS A 210 13.10 1.39 -4.46
N ALA A 211 13.85 2.39 -4.00
CA ALA A 211 15.12 2.23 -3.28
C ALA A 211 15.11 3.11 -2.02
N ASP A 212 15.71 2.67 -0.92
CA ASP A 212 15.95 3.52 0.26
C ASP A 212 17.24 4.35 0.08
N ASP A 213 17.36 5.44 0.82
CA ASP A 213 18.52 6.33 0.79
C ASP A 213 19.74 5.81 1.60
N ASP A 214 19.73 4.55 2.01
CA ASP A 214 20.82 3.87 2.71
C ASP A 214 21.29 2.58 2.02
N ILE A 215 21.22 2.52 0.69
CA ILE A 215 21.75 1.43 -0.13
C ILE A 215 22.78 1.91 -1.15
N TYR A 216 23.61 0.98 -1.64
CA TYR A 216 24.42 1.18 -2.84
C TYR A 216 23.77 0.44 -4.01
N LEU A 217 23.58 1.08 -5.18
CA LEU A 217 22.87 0.50 -6.34
C LEU A 217 23.75 0.39 -7.60
N ARG A 218 23.60 -0.72 -8.32
CA ARG A 218 24.16 -1.05 -9.64
C ARG A 218 23.03 -1.56 -10.53
N PRO A 219 22.49 -0.75 -11.44
CA PRO A 219 21.21 -1.09 -12.04
C PRO A 219 21.34 -1.84 -13.38
N ASP A 220 20.97 -3.13 -13.42
CA ASP A 220 20.72 -3.84 -14.67
C ASP A 220 19.59 -4.91 -14.56
N ARG A 221 18.68 -4.91 -15.57
CA ARG A 221 17.69 -5.96 -15.96
C ARG A 221 16.37 -6.06 -15.17
N ALA A 222 15.23 -5.99 -15.87
CA ALA A 222 13.90 -6.43 -15.38
C ALA A 222 12.96 -6.88 -16.53
N HIS A 223 11.90 -7.65 -16.20
CA HIS A 223 10.94 -8.26 -17.14
C HIS A 223 9.45 -7.99 -16.78
N ARG A 224 8.51 -8.33 -17.70
CA ARG A 224 7.03 -8.11 -17.55
C ARG A 224 6.39 -8.92 -16.41
N ARG A 225 5.41 -8.32 -15.71
CA ARG A 225 4.65 -8.89 -14.55
C ARG A 225 5.51 -9.45 -13.43
N THR A 226 6.62 -8.78 -13.18
CA THR A 226 7.59 -9.22 -12.19
C THR A 226 7.62 -8.26 -11.01
N TYR A 227 7.63 -8.85 -9.83
CA TYR A 227 8.05 -8.22 -8.58
C TYR A 227 9.40 -8.82 -8.23
N ILE A 228 10.47 -8.04 -8.41
CA ILE A 228 11.85 -8.48 -8.19
C ILE A 228 12.37 -7.84 -6.91
N GLY A 229 12.99 -8.65 -6.06
CA GLY A 229 13.68 -8.17 -4.88
C GLY A 229 14.33 -9.32 -4.13
N CYS A 230 14.87 -9.00 -2.96
CA CYS A 230 15.36 -10.03 -2.06
C CYS A 230 14.17 -10.60 -1.27
N MET A 231 13.67 -11.77 -1.67
CA MET A 231 12.44 -12.31 -1.12
C MET A 231 12.67 -12.93 0.27
N LYS A 232 11.67 -12.77 1.15
CA LYS A 232 11.72 -13.21 2.54
C LYS A 232 10.38 -13.73 3.03
N LYS A 233 10.45 -14.52 4.10
CA LYS A 233 9.33 -14.82 4.99
C LYS A 233 9.78 -14.63 6.43
N GLY A 234 8.84 -14.60 7.36
CA GLY A 234 9.16 -14.49 8.78
C GLY A 234 7.95 -14.28 9.65
N PRO A 235 8.12 -14.38 10.99
CA PRO A 235 7.02 -14.26 11.92
C PRO A 235 6.39 -12.87 11.85
N ILE A 236 5.07 -12.81 12.00
CA ILE A 236 4.37 -11.54 12.14
C ILE A 236 4.72 -10.90 13.49
N ILE A 237 5.11 -9.64 13.45
CA ILE A 237 5.52 -8.92 14.65
C ILE A 237 4.28 -8.40 15.38
N THR A 238 3.82 -9.12 16.39
CA THR A 238 2.59 -8.81 17.14
C THR A 238 2.85 -8.06 18.46
N ASN A 239 4.11 -7.82 18.83
CA ASN A 239 4.46 -7.07 20.02
C ASN A 239 4.50 -5.56 19.72
N PRO A 240 3.65 -4.72 20.34
CA PRO A 240 3.57 -3.28 20.08
C PRO A 240 4.82 -2.48 20.46
N LYS A 241 5.77 -3.09 21.19
CA LYS A 241 7.05 -2.47 21.55
C LYS A 241 8.13 -2.62 20.49
N LEU A 242 7.90 -3.43 19.46
CA LEU A 242 8.88 -3.68 18.40
C LEU A 242 8.64 -2.73 17.21
N LYS A 243 9.73 -2.30 16.56
CA LYS A 243 9.74 -1.33 15.46
C LYS A 243 8.74 -1.63 14.34
N TRP A 244 8.53 -2.90 14.03
CA TRP A 244 7.71 -3.36 12.91
C TRP A 244 6.41 -4.03 13.36
N PHE A 245 5.90 -3.63 14.53
CA PHE A 245 4.61 -4.09 15.01
C PHE A 245 3.52 -3.92 13.95
N GLU A 246 2.76 -4.99 13.73
CA GLU A 246 1.65 -5.04 12.77
C GLU A 246 0.33 -5.15 13.51
N SER A 247 -0.39 -4.03 13.60
CA SER A 247 -1.68 -3.94 14.29
C SER A 247 -2.75 -4.83 13.67
N SER A 248 -2.65 -5.07 12.35
CA SER A 248 -3.57 -5.93 11.59
C SER A 248 -3.04 -7.35 11.41
N GLY A 249 -2.10 -7.79 12.25
CA GLY A 249 -1.41 -9.08 12.09
C GLY A 249 -2.34 -10.30 12.08
N HIS A 250 -3.48 -10.21 12.78
CA HIS A 250 -4.51 -11.24 12.78
C HIS A 250 -5.11 -11.55 11.39
N LEU A 251 -5.00 -10.62 10.42
CA LEU A 251 -5.43 -10.83 9.04
C LEU A 251 -4.38 -11.56 8.18
N LEU A 252 -3.14 -11.59 8.64
CA LEU A 252 -1.99 -12.13 7.90
C LEU A 252 -1.67 -13.59 8.28
N GLY A 253 -2.16 -14.05 9.44
CA GLY A 253 -1.93 -15.41 9.95
C GLY A 253 -0.81 -15.46 10.98
N ASN A 254 0.05 -16.48 10.91
CA ASN A 254 1.17 -16.68 11.84
C ASN A 254 2.52 -16.23 11.27
N GLU A 255 2.63 -16.16 9.94
CA GLU A 255 3.84 -15.81 9.22
C GLU A 255 3.49 -14.83 8.09
N TYR A 256 4.37 -13.88 7.80
CA TYR A 256 4.26 -13.08 6.58
C TYR A 256 4.40 -13.98 5.36
N PHE A 257 3.57 -13.74 4.35
CA PHE A 257 3.75 -14.33 3.02
C PHE A 257 5.09 -13.91 2.39
N LEU A 258 5.46 -14.55 1.28
CA LEU A 258 6.69 -14.20 0.56
C LEU A 258 6.59 -12.76 0.03
N HIS A 259 7.51 -11.89 0.41
CA HIS A 259 7.59 -10.49 -0.03
C HIS A 259 9.05 -10.03 -0.13
N ALA A 260 9.34 -8.95 -0.85
CA ALA A 260 10.70 -8.42 -0.92
C ALA A 260 11.08 -7.67 0.36
N TYR A 261 12.37 -7.68 0.72
CA TYR A 261 12.92 -6.79 1.74
C TYR A 261 12.75 -5.32 1.34
N GLY A 262 12.37 -4.49 2.30
CA GLY A 262 12.03 -3.08 2.11
C GLY A 262 13.00 -2.23 1.32
N PRO A 263 14.33 -2.29 1.51
CA PRO A 263 15.13 -1.16 1.02
C PRO A 263 15.32 -1.12 -0.51
N ILE A 264 14.99 -2.18 -1.26
CA ILE A 264 14.91 -2.13 -2.72
C ILE A 264 14.06 -3.26 -3.29
N TYR A 265 13.19 -2.89 -4.24
CA TYR A 265 12.49 -3.83 -5.11
C TYR A 265 12.02 -3.13 -6.39
N ALA A 266 11.77 -3.91 -7.44
CA ALA A 266 11.30 -3.45 -8.73
C ALA A 266 9.91 -4.01 -9.05
N LEU A 267 9.04 -3.17 -9.60
CA LEU A 267 7.72 -3.53 -10.11
C LEU A 267 7.66 -3.26 -11.61
N SER A 268 7.17 -4.23 -12.39
CA SER A 268 6.93 -4.02 -13.83
C SER A 268 5.88 -2.93 -14.11
N ALA A 269 5.93 -2.33 -15.30
CA ALA A 269 5.01 -1.27 -15.72
C ALA A 269 3.53 -1.63 -15.59
N GLU A 270 3.14 -2.86 -15.90
CA GLU A 270 1.75 -3.32 -15.83
C GLU A 270 1.23 -3.37 -14.38
N VAL A 271 2.08 -3.80 -13.44
CA VAL A 271 1.77 -3.79 -12.01
C VAL A 271 1.59 -2.37 -11.52
N VAL A 272 2.51 -1.48 -11.89
CA VAL A 272 2.46 -0.07 -11.49
C VAL A 272 1.27 0.66 -12.13
N ALA A 273 0.90 0.34 -13.37
CA ALA A 273 -0.32 0.84 -14.00
C ALA A 273 -1.57 0.44 -13.19
N SER A 274 -1.64 -0.83 -12.76
CA SER A 274 -2.74 -1.33 -11.93
C SER A 274 -2.81 -0.59 -10.57
N LEU A 275 -1.66 -0.33 -9.95
CA LEU A 275 -1.58 0.49 -8.73
C LEU A 275 -2.01 1.95 -8.99
N ALA A 276 -1.63 2.53 -10.12
CA ALA A 276 -2.00 3.88 -10.53
C ALA A 276 -3.51 4.06 -10.70
N GLU A 277 -4.16 3.07 -11.30
CA GLU A 277 -5.61 3.06 -11.54
C GLU A 277 -6.43 2.60 -10.32
N ALA A 278 -5.77 2.02 -9.31
CA ALA A 278 -6.44 1.56 -8.11
C ALA A 278 -7.23 2.69 -7.44
N ARG A 279 -8.52 2.42 -7.19
CA ARG A 279 -9.42 3.35 -6.49
C ARG A 279 -8.92 3.57 -5.06
N ASN A 280 -9.23 4.73 -4.51
CA ASN A 280 -8.98 4.98 -3.10
C ASN A 280 -9.64 3.89 -2.25
N ASP A 281 -8.91 3.44 -1.23
CA ASP A 281 -9.33 2.38 -0.31
C ASP A 281 -9.57 0.99 -0.94
N SER A 282 -9.20 0.77 -2.21
CA SER A 282 -9.27 -0.56 -2.85
C SER A 282 -8.08 -1.46 -2.52
N LEU A 283 -7.01 -0.88 -1.98
CA LEU A 283 -5.78 -1.57 -1.60
C LEU A 283 -5.68 -1.64 -0.08
N ARG A 284 -5.46 -2.85 0.46
CA ARG A 284 -5.28 -3.04 1.91
C ARG A 284 -3.93 -2.47 2.32
N MET A 285 -3.95 -1.51 3.24
CA MET A 285 -2.75 -0.97 3.88
C MET A 285 -2.44 -1.74 5.16
N PHE A 286 -1.16 -2.07 5.39
CA PHE A 286 -0.61 -2.61 6.62
C PHE A 286 0.35 -1.58 7.25
N ASP A 287 0.78 -1.79 8.50
CA ASP A 287 1.71 -0.84 9.15
C ASP A 287 3.11 -0.92 8.52
N ASN A 288 3.51 -2.12 8.09
CA ASN A 288 4.77 -2.36 7.39
C ASN A 288 4.62 -2.16 5.87
N GLU A 289 5.53 -1.38 5.29
CA GLU A 289 5.57 -1.06 3.86
C GLU A 289 5.82 -2.28 2.99
N ASP A 290 6.86 -3.06 3.29
CA ASP A 290 7.23 -4.30 2.59
C ASP A 290 6.04 -5.27 2.51
N VAL A 291 5.35 -5.44 3.65
CA VAL A 291 4.18 -6.32 3.78
C VAL A 291 3.01 -5.76 2.98
N THR A 292 2.80 -4.45 3.02
CA THR A 292 1.76 -3.80 2.21
C THR A 292 1.95 -4.10 0.73
N ILE A 293 3.15 -3.89 0.19
CA ILE A 293 3.45 -4.13 -1.22
C ILE A 293 3.29 -5.61 -1.57
N GLY A 294 3.88 -6.52 -0.80
CA GLY A 294 3.76 -7.95 -1.07
C GLY A 294 2.30 -8.43 -1.04
N SER A 295 1.44 -7.85 -0.19
CA SER A 295 0.01 -8.21 -0.15
C SER A 295 -0.70 -7.88 -1.47
N TRP A 296 -0.34 -6.74 -2.08
CA TRP A 296 -0.91 -6.33 -3.37
C TRP A 296 -0.37 -7.21 -4.49
N MET A 297 0.91 -7.59 -4.44
CA MET A 297 1.51 -8.50 -5.42
C MET A 297 0.83 -9.86 -5.42
N LEU A 298 0.49 -10.38 -4.24
CA LEU A 298 -0.33 -11.59 -4.11
C LEU A 298 -1.73 -11.39 -4.72
N ALA A 299 -2.42 -10.32 -4.35
CA ALA A 299 -3.79 -10.05 -4.82
C ALA A 299 -3.85 -9.87 -6.35
N MET A 300 -2.80 -9.32 -6.96
CA MET A 300 -2.70 -9.08 -8.40
C MET A 300 -2.09 -10.26 -9.17
N ASN A 301 -1.82 -11.39 -8.51
CA ASN A 301 -1.21 -12.58 -9.12
C ASN A 301 0.12 -12.28 -9.84
N VAL A 302 0.99 -11.51 -9.18
CA VAL A 302 2.31 -11.10 -9.69
C VAL A 302 3.38 -12.16 -9.37
N ASN A 303 4.28 -12.41 -10.31
CA ASN A 303 5.39 -13.33 -10.08
C ASN A 303 6.41 -12.72 -9.11
N HIS A 304 6.76 -13.48 -8.08
CA HIS A 304 7.78 -13.09 -7.09
C HIS A 304 9.12 -13.67 -7.51
N GLU A 305 10.03 -12.81 -7.96
CA GLU A 305 11.38 -13.20 -8.34
C GLU A 305 12.36 -12.88 -7.21
N ASP A 306 12.96 -13.93 -6.64
CA ASP A 306 14.01 -13.79 -5.63
C ASP A 306 15.37 -13.61 -6.29
N ASN A 307 15.85 -12.36 -6.31
CA ASN A 307 17.16 -12.03 -6.84
C ASN A 307 18.08 -11.57 -5.70
N ARG A 308 18.99 -12.48 -5.30
CA ARG A 308 19.92 -12.24 -4.17
C ARG A 308 21.01 -11.21 -4.48
N ALA A 309 21.28 -10.92 -5.76
CA ALA A 309 22.21 -9.86 -6.13
C ALA A 309 21.73 -8.47 -5.67
N ILE A 310 20.43 -8.28 -5.47
CA ILE A 310 19.82 -7.04 -4.97
C ILE A 310 20.08 -6.86 -3.46
N CYS A 311 20.65 -7.86 -2.79
CA CYS A 311 20.78 -7.86 -1.35
C CYS A 311 22.10 -8.40 -0.82
N ASP A 312 23.18 -8.25 -1.60
CA ASP A 312 24.47 -8.74 -1.20
C ASP A 312 25.05 -7.96 -0.01
N PRO A 313 25.69 -8.62 0.96
CA PRO A 313 26.36 -7.94 2.08
C PRO A 313 27.71 -7.32 1.68
N LYS A 314 28.23 -7.66 0.49
CA LYS A 314 29.53 -7.23 -0.04
C LYS A 314 29.46 -7.20 -1.56
N CYS A 315 30.23 -6.33 -2.21
CA CYS A 315 30.27 -6.31 -3.67
C CYS A 315 30.84 -7.62 -4.24
N THR A 316 30.11 -8.13 -5.23
CA THR A 316 30.52 -9.19 -6.13
C THR A 316 30.34 -8.69 -7.57
N PRO A 317 30.92 -9.35 -8.59
CA PRO A 317 30.73 -8.94 -9.98
C PRO A 317 29.25 -8.80 -10.40
N ASN A 318 28.37 -9.60 -9.80
CA ASN A 318 26.94 -9.64 -10.11
C ASN A 318 26.07 -8.82 -9.16
N SER A 319 26.64 -8.20 -8.11
CA SER A 319 25.84 -7.48 -7.11
C SER A 319 25.11 -6.29 -7.72
N ILE A 320 23.81 -6.21 -7.53
CA ILE A 320 22.93 -5.10 -7.91
C ILE A 320 22.80 -4.10 -6.77
N ALA A 321 22.68 -4.56 -5.51
CA ALA A 321 22.66 -3.63 -4.39
C ALA A 321 23.30 -4.20 -3.12
N ILE A 322 23.88 -3.29 -2.33
CA ILE A 322 24.65 -3.62 -1.12
C ILE A 322 23.99 -3.00 0.11
N TRP A 323 23.82 -3.83 1.15
CA TRP A 323 23.28 -3.43 2.46
C TRP A 323 23.65 -4.45 3.57
N ASP A 324 23.46 -4.09 4.83
CA ASP A 324 24.02 -4.82 5.98
C ASP A 324 22.98 -5.65 6.78
N LEU A 325 22.10 -6.40 6.10
CA LEU A 325 21.17 -7.30 6.79
C LEU A 325 21.88 -8.50 7.45
N PRO A 326 21.40 -9.01 8.61
CA PRO A 326 20.32 -8.48 9.44
C PRO A 326 20.79 -7.41 10.45
N ARG A 327 22.05 -6.94 10.38
CA ARG A 327 22.65 -6.01 11.35
C ARG A 327 21.98 -4.64 11.32
N CYS A 328 21.68 -4.15 10.13
CA CYS A 328 21.03 -2.87 9.88
C CYS A 328 19.88 -3.05 8.87
N SER A 329 18.91 -2.13 8.87
CA SER A 329 17.79 -2.18 7.91
C SER A 329 18.22 -1.86 6.47
N GLY A 330 19.30 -1.08 6.29
CA GLY A 330 20.02 -0.85 5.04
C GLY A 330 21.53 -0.99 5.30
N LEU A 331 22.37 -0.07 4.83
CA LEU A 331 23.77 0.03 5.25
C LEU A 331 23.89 0.50 6.71
N CYS A 332 24.83 -0.09 7.45
CA CYS A 332 25.25 0.45 8.73
C CYS A 332 26.12 1.70 8.50
N ASN A 333 25.83 2.80 9.20
CA ASN A 333 26.52 4.10 9.01
C ASN A 333 26.60 4.50 7.51
N PRO A 334 25.45 4.69 6.84
CA PRO A 334 25.37 4.77 5.39
C PRO A 334 26.26 5.85 4.76
N VAL A 335 26.42 7.00 5.44
CA VAL A 335 27.21 8.13 4.94
C VAL A 335 28.68 7.75 4.69
N ASP A 336 29.27 7.00 5.61
CA ASP A 336 30.67 6.55 5.50
C ASP A 336 30.76 5.28 4.66
N ARG A 337 29.83 4.35 4.89
CA ARG A 337 29.86 3.04 4.23
C ARG A 337 29.66 3.14 2.70
N MET A 338 28.87 4.09 2.22
CA MET A 338 28.73 4.34 0.77
C MET A 338 30.06 4.76 0.14
N LYS A 339 30.83 5.62 0.82
CA LYS A 339 32.14 6.09 0.33
C LYS A 339 33.15 4.95 0.33
N GLU A 340 33.16 4.14 1.39
CA GLU A 340 34.00 2.95 1.47
C GLU A 340 33.71 1.98 0.31
N LEU A 341 32.43 1.70 0.04
CA LEU A 341 32.03 0.83 -1.06
C LEU A 341 32.41 1.42 -2.41
N HIS A 342 32.17 2.72 -2.63
CA HIS A 342 32.50 3.40 -3.88
C HIS A 342 34.01 3.37 -4.19
N ASN A 343 34.87 3.36 -3.16
CA ASN A 343 36.32 3.25 -3.33
C ASN A 343 36.80 1.83 -3.70
N ILE A 344 35.93 0.82 -3.64
CA ILE A 344 36.25 -0.53 -4.10
C ILE A 344 35.93 -0.60 -5.60
N SER A 345 36.96 -0.83 -6.42
CA SER A 345 36.82 -0.86 -7.90
C SER A 345 35.71 -1.79 -8.38
N MET A 346 35.55 -2.96 -7.75
CA MET A 346 34.49 -3.91 -8.08
C MET A 346 33.07 -3.37 -7.86
N CYS A 347 32.90 -2.39 -6.96
CA CYS A 347 31.61 -1.75 -6.72
C CYS A 347 31.36 -0.60 -7.70
N SER A 348 32.38 0.26 -7.94
CA SER A 348 32.24 1.50 -8.69
C SER A 348 32.45 1.37 -10.19
N GLN A 349 33.28 0.42 -10.64
CA GLN A 349 33.53 0.17 -12.06
C GLN A 349 32.54 -0.87 -12.56
N SER A 350 31.45 -0.41 -13.19
CA SER A 350 30.56 -1.32 -13.91
C SER A 350 31.24 -1.76 -15.21
N PRO A 351 31.19 -3.05 -15.61
CA PRO A 351 31.68 -3.51 -16.92
C PRO A 351 31.00 -2.85 -18.13
N THR A 352 29.95 -2.05 -17.89
CA THR A 352 29.09 -1.41 -18.89
C THR A 352 29.33 0.09 -19.06
N LEU A 353 30.20 0.71 -18.25
CA LEU A 353 30.67 2.07 -18.49
C LEU A 353 31.99 1.98 -19.26
N PRO A 354 32.16 2.67 -20.40
CA PRO A 354 33.48 2.72 -21.05
C PRO A 354 34.49 3.29 -20.06
N SER A 355 35.69 2.70 -20.04
CA SER A 355 36.80 3.20 -19.24
C SER A 355 37.09 4.64 -19.63
N GLU A 356 37.52 5.48 -18.68
CA GLU A 356 38.05 6.82 -19.00
C GLU A 356 39.28 6.76 -19.94
N GLU A 357 39.89 5.58 -20.10
CA GLU A 357 40.95 5.31 -21.07
C GLU A 357 40.46 5.16 -22.53
N ASP A 358 39.13 5.08 -22.74
CA ASP A 358 38.50 4.90 -24.07
C ASP A 358 37.82 6.18 -24.62
N ILE A 359 38.07 7.37 -24.02
CA ILE A 359 37.55 8.68 -24.48
C ILE A 359 38.66 9.57 -25.03
#